data_AF-A0A3D4LLM6-F1
#
_entry.id   AF-A0A3D4LLM6-F1
#
_cell.length_a   1.000
_cell.length_b   1.000
_cell.length_c   1.000
_cell.angle_alpha   90.00
_cell.angle_beta   90.00
_cell.angle_gamma   90.00
#
_symmetry.space_group_name_H-M   'P 1'
#
loop_
_entity.id
_entity.type
_entity.pdbx_description
1 polymer ?
#
loop_
_entity_poly.entity_id
_entity_poly.type
_entity_poly.pdbx_seq_one_letter_code
_entity_poly.pdbx_strand_id
1 'polypeptide(L)'
;GFATLENIMYVVFAFSDVESVGYYRAIISVPAHMLFAVTMGYYLSLAKFSSTPEEHRYFFKRSLSVPAIMHGVFDFILMSNIQLLMILFIPFIIYLWVVNLKKLNVYYNDSKYNANKENEFTDFDEI
;
A
#
# COMPACT_ATOMS: atom_id res chain seq x y z
N GLY A 1 -3.75 -11.19 2.34
CA GLY A 1 -2.52 -11.70 1.70
C GLY A 1 -1.76 -12.60 2.66
N PHE A 2 -0.74 -13.32 2.20
CA PHE A 2 0.09 -14.20 3.05
C PHE A 2 0.63 -13.48 4.30
N ALA A 3 1.06 -12.22 4.16
CA ALA A 3 1.50 -11.36 5.27
C ALA A 3 0.41 -11.10 6.34
N THR A 4 -0.87 -11.20 5.97
CA THR A 4 -2.00 -11.08 6.90
C THR A 4 -2.11 -12.34 7.76
N LEU A 5 -1.98 -13.51 7.14
CA LEU A 5 -1.99 -14.80 7.85
C LEU A 5 -0.76 -14.95 8.74
N GLU A 6 0.42 -14.58 8.26
CA GLU A 6 1.68 -14.63 9.02
C GLU A 6 1.61 -13.78 10.29
N ASN A 7 1.12 -12.53 10.20
CA ASN A 7 0.95 -11.66 11.38
C ASN A 7 -0.12 -12.18 12.36
N ILE A 8 -1.22 -12.75 11.87
CA ILE A 8 -2.25 -13.37 12.73
C ILE A 8 -1.67 -14.61 13.44
N MET A 9 -0.94 -15.47 12.72
CA MET A 9 -0.27 -16.63 13.29
C MET A 9 0.78 -16.23 14.33
N TYR A 10 1.55 -15.18 14.09
CA TYR A 10 2.52 -14.66 15.05
C TYR A 10 1.84 -14.24 16.35
N VAL A 11 0.72 -13.51 16.27
CA VAL A 11 -0.06 -13.07 17.45
C VAL A 11 -0.70 -14.24 18.21
N VAL A 12 -1.21 -15.25 17.50
CA VAL A 12 -1.94 -16.37 18.12
C VAL A 12 -1.01 -17.44 18.71
N PHE A 13 0.15 -17.68 18.10
CA PHE A 13 1.01 -18.82 18.44
C PHE A 13 2.31 -18.47 19.19
N ALA A 14 2.79 -17.21 19.16
CA ALA A 14 4.05 -16.84 19.79
C ALA A 14 3.94 -16.30 21.24
N PHE A 15 2.73 -16.12 21.77
CA PHE A 15 2.50 -15.26 22.95
C PHE A 15 1.83 -15.95 24.15
N SER A 16 2.42 -17.05 24.63
CA SER A 16 2.08 -17.53 25.98
C SER A 16 2.70 -16.68 27.09
N ASP A 17 3.77 -15.87 26.84
CA ASP A 17 4.56 -15.33 27.95
C ASP A 17 5.21 -13.92 27.86
N VAL A 18 5.20 -13.13 26.75
CA VAL A 18 6.05 -11.90 26.72
C VAL A 18 5.47 -10.67 25.98
N GLU A 19 5.47 -9.55 26.72
CA GLU A 19 5.52 -8.11 26.37
C GLU A 19 4.57 -7.47 25.33
N SER A 20 3.78 -6.51 25.84
CA SER A 20 2.84 -5.63 25.15
C SER A 20 3.31 -4.96 23.84
N VAL A 21 4.63 -4.87 23.61
CA VAL A 21 5.22 -4.22 22.43
C VAL A 21 5.03 -5.06 21.16
N GLY A 22 5.00 -6.39 21.25
CA GLY A 22 4.81 -7.28 20.10
C GLY A 22 3.45 -7.12 19.41
N TYR A 23 2.39 -6.84 20.18
CA TYR A 23 1.02 -6.69 19.68
C TYR A 23 0.88 -5.52 18.71
N TYR A 24 1.44 -4.36 19.05
CA TYR A 24 1.38 -3.18 18.19
C TYR A 24 2.10 -3.42 16.86
N ARG A 25 3.22 -4.16 16.86
CA ARG A 25 3.97 -4.47 15.63
C ARG A 25 3.16 -5.36 14.69
N ALA A 26 2.55 -6.42 15.21
CA ALA A 26 1.81 -7.36 14.39
C ALA A 26 0.53 -6.74 13.80
N ILE A 27 -0.19 -5.94 14.59
CA ILE A 27 -1.42 -5.28 14.14
C ILE A 27 -1.12 -4.15 13.15
N ILE A 28 -0.03 -3.41 13.31
CA ILE A 28 0.33 -2.27 12.43
C ILE A 28 1.06 -2.75 11.16
N SER A 29 1.76 -3.89 11.20
CA SER A 29 2.48 -4.45 10.05
C SER A 29 1.56 -4.83 8.90
N VAL A 30 0.42 -5.47 9.17
CA VAL A 30 -0.55 -5.88 8.16
C VAL A 30 -1.09 -4.71 7.31
N PRO A 31 -1.67 -3.65 7.92
CA PRO A 31 -2.14 -2.50 7.17
C PRO A 31 -1.00 -1.77 6.46
N ALA A 32 0.18 -1.64 7.07
CA ALA A 32 1.33 -1.00 6.41
C ALA A 32 1.74 -1.73 5.13
N HIS A 33 1.86 -3.06 5.16
CA HIS A 33 2.16 -3.88 3.98
C HIS A 33 1.07 -3.75 2.90
N MET A 34 -0.20 -3.68 3.29
CA MET A 34 -1.29 -3.43 2.35
C MET A 34 -1.12 -2.06 1.66
N LEU A 35 -0.80 -1.00 2.41
CA LEU A 35 -0.54 0.33 1.85
C LEU A 35 0.66 0.34 0.89
N PHE A 36 1.72 -0.41 1.22
CA PHE A 36 2.89 -0.54 0.34
C PHE A 36 2.53 -1.23 -0.98
N ALA A 37 1.76 -2.32 -0.90
CA ALA A 37 1.27 -3.04 -2.08
C ALA A 37 0.35 -2.17 -2.96
N VAL A 38 -0.55 -1.39 -2.34
CA VAL A 38 -1.42 -0.45 -3.07
C VAL A 38 -0.60 0.65 -3.76
N THR A 39 0.38 1.24 -3.05
CA THR A 39 1.27 2.25 -3.65
C THR A 39 2.09 1.68 -4.80
N MET A 40 2.61 0.47 -4.66
CA MET A 40 3.33 -0.24 -5.72
C MET A 40 2.44 -0.45 -6.94
N GLY A 41 1.24 -1.01 -6.74
CA GLY A 41 0.27 -1.30 -7.80
C GLY A 41 -0.19 -0.03 -8.53
N TYR A 42 -0.39 1.07 -7.81
CA TYR A 42 -0.75 2.37 -8.39
C TYR A 42 0.31 2.87 -9.40
N TYR A 43 1.58 2.94 -8.99
CA TYR A 43 2.64 3.39 -9.90
C TYR A 43 2.92 2.38 -11.02
N LEU A 44 2.76 1.08 -10.75
CA LEU A 44 2.91 0.05 -11.79
C LEU A 44 1.81 0.17 -12.86
N SER A 45 0.58 0.48 -12.46
CA SER A 45 -0.51 0.79 -13.38
C SER A 45 -0.18 1.99 -14.26
N LEU A 46 0.27 3.10 -13.65
CA LEU A 46 0.66 4.30 -14.40
C LEU A 46 1.81 4.01 -15.38
N ALA A 47 2.76 3.16 -15.00
CA ALA A 47 3.83 2.72 -15.91
C ALA A 47 3.26 1.88 -17.06
N LYS A 48 2.31 0.99 -16.81
CA LYS A 48 1.71 0.14 -17.85
C LYS A 48 0.95 0.95 -18.91
N PHE A 49 0.26 2.02 -18.50
CA PHE A 49 -0.56 2.85 -19.38
C PHE A 49 0.11 4.17 -19.82
N SER A 50 1.40 4.35 -19.56
CA SER A 50 2.13 5.56 -19.97
C SER A 50 2.28 5.63 -21.49
N SER A 51 2.14 6.83 -22.07
CA SER A 51 2.20 7.03 -23.51
C SER A 51 3.64 7.10 -24.06
N THR A 52 4.62 7.39 -23.20
CA THR A 52 6.02 7.54 -23.60
C THR A 52 6.95 6.57 -22.86
N PRO A 53 8.07 6.13 -23.48
CA PRO A 53 9.07 5.28 -22.82
C PRO A 53 9.72 5.94 -21.59
N GLU A 54 9.86 7.27 -21.58
CA GLU A 54 10.40 8.02 -20.45
C GLU A 54 9.45 7.97 -19.24
N GLU A 55 8.16 8.20 -19.45
CA GLU A 55 7.14 8.09 -18.41
C GLU A 55 7.03 6.66 -17.87
N HIS A 56 7.07 5.66 -18.74
CA HIS A 56 7.07 4.25 -18.34
C HIS A 56 8.21 3.99 -17.34
N ARG A 57 9.43 4.37 -17.72
CA ARG A 57 10.63 4.16 -16.90
C ARG A 57 10.58 4.97 -15.61
N TYR A 58 10.02 6.17 -15.65
CA TYR A 58 9.82 7.02 -14.47
C TYR A 58 8.87 6.37 -13.46
N PHE A 59 7.67 5.96 -13.89
CA PHE A 59 6.69 5.34 -13.02
C PHE A 59 7.12 3.95 -12.54
N PHE A 60 7.78 3.17 -13.40
CA PHE A 60 8.32 1.86 -13.02
C PHE A 60 9.41 1.97 -11.95
N LYS A 61 10.31 2.96 -12.05
CA LYS A 61 11.28 3.21 -10.97
C LYS A 61 10.58 3.56 -9.67
N ARG A 62 9.53 4.40 -9.72
CA ARG A 62 8.78 4.81 -8.53
C ARG A 62 7.95 3.68 -7.90
N SER A 63 7.46 2.73 -8.70
CA SER A 63 6.71 1.58 -8.18
C SER A 63 7.56 0.70 -7.27
N LEU A 64 8.87 0.67 -7.45
CA LEU A 64 9.81 -0.05 -6.57
C LEU A 64 10.43 0.86 -5.51
N SER A 65 10.88 2.04 -5.90
CA SER A 65 11.65 2.94 -5.02
C SER A 65 10.79 3.48 -3.88
N VAL A 66 9.55 3.88 -4.17
CA VAL A 66 8.66 4.50 -3.16
C VAL A 66 8.28 3.47 -2.08
N PRO A 67 7.78 2.27 -2.41
CA PRO A 67 7.48 1.25 -1.40
C PRO A 67 8.71 0.77 -0.63
N ALA A 68 9.88 0.63 -1.29
CA ALA A 68 11.11 0.21 -0.62
C ALA A 68 11.57 1.23 0.43
N ILE A 69 11.53 2.53 0.13
CA ILE A 69 11.86 3.58 1.09
C ILE A 69 10.86 3.58 2.24
N MET A 70 9.56 3.47 1.94
CA MET A 70 8.52 3.43 2.97
C MET A 70 8.66 2.21 3.89
N HIS A 71 9.00 1.04 3.34
CA HIS A 71 9.28 -0.18 4.10
C HIS A 71 10.53 -0.04 4.96
N GLY A 72 11.62 0.52 4.42
CA GLY A 72 12.84 0.76 5.19
C GLY A 72 12.64 1.71 6.37
N VAL A 73 11.87 2.79 6.17
CA VAL A 73 11.50 3.71 7.27
C VAL A 73 10.61 3.02 8.30
N PHE A 74 9.65 2.21 7.84
CA PHE A 74 8.76 1.42 8.70
C PHE A 74 9.55 0.46 9.59
N ASP A 75 10.45 -0.33 9.01
CA ASP A 75 11.31 -1.28 9.72
C ASP A 75 12.30 -0.59 10.65
N PHE A 76 12.90 0.53 10.22
CA PHE A 76 13.82 1.30 11.04
C PHE A 76 13.13 1.81 12.32
N ILE A 77 11.93 2.37 12.19
CA ILE A 77 11.15 2.88 13.32
C ILE A 77 10.78 1.72 14.26
N LEU A 78 10.31 0.59 13.72
CA LEU A 78 10.01 -0.59 14.51
C LEU A 78 11.25 -1.14 15.22
N MET A 79 12.35 -1.35 14.52
CA MET A 79 13.59 -1.91 15.09
C MET A 79 14.25 -1.00 16.11
N SER A 80 14.09 0.33 16.00
CA SER A 80 14.71 1.29 16.91
C SER A 80 14.30 1.12 18.39
N ASN A 81 13.10 0.56 18.64
CA ASN A 81 12.54 0.39 19.99
C ASN A 81 12.49 1.69 20.82
N ILE A 82 12.50 2.86 20.16
CA ILE A 82 12.41 4.16 20.84
C ILE A 82 10.95 4.54 21.01
N GLN A 83 10.47 4.64 22.25
CA GLN A 83 9.08 4.99 22.60
C GLN A 83 8.58 6.26 21.89
N LEU A 84 9.42 7.30 21.81
CA LEU A 84 9.09 8.58 21.18
C LEU A 84 8.86 8.45 19.66
N LEU A 85 9.69 7.67 18.97
CA LEU A 85 9.53 7.40 17.54
C LEU A 85 8.25 6.61 17.29
N MET A 86 7.88 5.71 18.19
CA MET A 86 6.65 4.91 18.10
C MET A 86 5.39 5.79 18.20
N ILE A 87 5.39 6.82 19.04
CA ILE A 87 4.29 7.80 19.12
C ILE A 87 4.24 8.65 17.85
N LEU A 88 5.39 9.11 17.34
CA LEU A 88 5.48 9.88 16.09
C LEU A 88 5.07 9.04 14.86
N PHE A 89 5.14 7.72 14.94
CA PHE A 89 4.79 6.81 13.87
C PHE A 89 3.29 6.73 13.60
N ILE A 90 2.46 6.88 14.63
CA ILE A 90 0.99 6.82 14.49
C ILE A 90 0.47 7.87 13.48
N PRO A 91 0.80 9.16 13.59
CA PRO A 91 0.37 10.14 12.59
C PRO A 91 0.99 9.89 11.20
N PHE A 92 2.19 9.30 11.12
CA PHE A 92 2.79 8.89 9.85
C PHE A 92 1.99 7.78 9.15
N ILE A 93 1.55 6.75 9.89
CA ILE A 93 0.68 5.68 9.37
C ILE A 93 -0.67 6.25 8.93
N ILE A 94 -1.29 7.13 9.72
CA ILE A 94 -2.55 7.80 9.35
C ILE A 94 -2.38 8.61 8.06
N TYR A 95 -1.29 9.37 7.95
CA TYR A 95 -0.97 10.12 6.74
C TYR A 95 -0.85 9.20 5.51
N LEU A 96 -0.08 8.11 5.63
CA LEU A 96 0.07 7.13 4.55
C LEU A 96 -1.25 6.48 4.17
N TRP A 97 -2.09 6.17 5.15
CA TRP A 97 -3.42 5.60 4.95
C TRP A 97 -4.29 6.56 4.13
N VAL A 98 -4.35 7.84 4.50
CA VAL A 98 -5.12 8.86 3.78
C VAL A 98 -4.62 9.05 2.34
N VAL A 99 -3.31 9.12 2.14
CA VAL A 99 -2.72 9.27 0.79
C VAL A 99 -3.04 8.07 -0.10
N ASN A 100 -2.93 6.86 0.43
CA ASN A 100 -3.23 5.64 -0.30
C ASN A 100 -4.73 5.51 -0.60
N LEU A 101 -5.61 5.82 0.35
CA LEU A 101 -7.05 5.84 0.09
C LEU A 101 -7.42 6.85 -1.00
N LYS A 102 -6.81 8.04 -1.01
CA LYS A 102 -7.00 9.01 -2.09
C LYS A 102 -6.57 8.45 -3.44
N LYS A 103 -5.37 7.84 -3.52
CA LYS A 103 -4.89 7.19 -4.75
C LYS A 103 -5.79 6.05 -5.20
N LEU A 104 -6.27 5.23 -4.27
CA LEU A 104 -7.17 4.12 -4.55
C LEU A 104 -8.52 4.63 -5.06
N ASN A 105 -9.04 5.73 -4.50
CA ASN A 105 -10.28 6.35 -4.95
C ASN A 105 -10.15 6.94 -6.36
N VAL A 106 -9.03 7.62 -6.66
CA VAL A 106 -8.73 8.10 -8.02
C VAL A 106 -8.69 6.92 -8.98
N TYR A 107 -7.93 5.87 -8.67
CA TYR A 107 -7.84 4.68 -9.50
C TYR A 107 -9.20 3.98 -9.69
N TYR A 108 -10.00 3.90 -8.63
CA TYR A 108 -11.34 3.32 -8.68
C TYR A 108 -12.28 4.11 -9.59
N ASN A 109 -12.27 5.45 -9.50
CA ASN A 109 -13.09 6.29 -10.36
C ASN A 109 -12.64 6.25 -11.82
N ASP A 110 -11.34 6.28 -12.08
CA ASP A 110 -10.80 6.15 -13.45
C ASP A 110 -11.17 4.80 -14.07
N SER A 111 -11.06 3.71 -13.30
CA SER A 111 -11.47 2.37 -13.73
C SER A 111 -12.97 2.30 -14.03
N LYS A 112 -13.82 2.86 -13.16
CA LYS A 112 -15.27 2.90 -13.36
C LYS A 112 -15.65 3.75 -14.58
N TYR A 113 -15.00 4.88 -14.79
CA TYR A 113 -15.23 5.74 -15.95
C TYR A 113 -14.88 5.01 -17.25
N ASN A 114 -13.72 4.37 -17.32
CA ASN A 114 -13.29 3.61 -18.50
C ASN A 114 -14.22 2.42 -18.79
N ALA A 115 -14.64 1.68 -17.76
CA ALA A 115 -15.58 0.57 -17.92
C ALA A 115 -16.96 1.01 -18.44
N ASN A 116 -17.48 2.13 -17.94
CA ASN A 116 -18.75 2.69 -18.45
C ASN A 116 -18.63 3.18 -19.89
N LYS A 117 -17.50 3.79 -20.25
CA LYS A 117 -17.23 4.25 -21.61
C LYS A 117 -17.13 3.10 -22.62
N GLU A 118 -16.50 1.98 -22.25
CA GLU A 118 -16.48 0.77 -23.09
C GLU A 118 -17.88 0.21 -23.29
N ASN A 119 -18.71 0.14 -22.24
CA ASN A 119 -20.10 -0.32 -22.34
C ASN A 119 -20.96 0.56 -23.25
N GLU A 120 -20.81 1.89 -23.19
CA GLU A 120 -21.51 2.80 -24.11
C GLU A 120 -21.07 2.56 -25.57
N PHE A 121 -19.77 2.39 -25.83
CA PHE A 121 -19.26 2.12 -27.18
C PHE A 121 -19.77 0.79 -27.75
N THR A 122 -19.82 -0.28 -26.95
CA THR A 122 -20.36 -1.57 -27.39
C THR A 122 -21.85 -1.50 -27.72
N ASP A 123 -22.64 -0.70 -26.98
CA ASP A 123 -24.06 -0.47 -27.29
C ASP A 123 -24.26 0.28 -28.61
N PHE A 124 -23.32 1.14 -29.01
CA PHE A 124 -23.38 1.85 -30.31
C PHE A 124 -22.96 0.98 -31.50
N ASP A 125 -22.05 0.02 -31.32
CA ASP A 125 -21.59 -0.88 -32.38
C ASP A 125 -22.58 -2.03 -32.66
N GLU A 126 -23.57 -2.27 -31.79
CA GLU A 126 -24.63 -3.29 -31.97
C GLU A 126 -25.90 -2.77 -32.71
N ILE A 127 -25.97 -1.48 -33.09
CA ILE A 127 -27.12 -0.85 -33.80
C ILE A 127 -26.79 -0.60 -35.27
#